data_AF-A0A528B026-F1
#
_entry.id   AF-A0A528B026-F1
#
_cell.length_a   1.000
_cell.length_b   1.000
_cell.length_c   1.000
_cell.angle_alpha   90.00
_cell.angle_beta   90.00
_cell.angle_gamma   90.00
#
_symmetry.space_group_name_H-M   'P 1'
#
loop_
_entity.id
_entity.type
_entity.pdbx_description
1 polymer ?
#
loop_
_entity_poly.entity_id
_entity_poly.type
_entity_poly.pdbx_seq_one_letter_code
_entity_poly.pdbx_strand_id
1 'polypeptide(L)'
;MTSTTLFEPYTLGSLTLSNRFVMAPLTRNRAGPGFVPGDLAAQYYGQRASAGLLISEATQISQQGQGYQDTPGIYSQAQIGGWRKVTDAVHAKGGRIFLQLWHVGRVSHVDLQENGAAPVAPSAIRAATKTFVGNGFVDVSEPRALELDELAGIVSDFRQAAANAIAAGFDGVEIHGANGYLLDQFAKDGANVRTDAYGGSVENRAR
;
A
#
# COMPACT_ATOMS: atom_id res chain seq x y z
N MET A 1 -10.88 -2.01 38.33
CA MET A 1 -10.59 -2.50 36.97
C MET A 1 -11.36 -1.62 36.00
N THR A 2 -10.69 -0.87 35.14
CA THR A 2 -11.37 -0.21 34.02
C THR A 2 -11.68 -1.29 32.99
N SER A 3 -12.95 -1.66 32.85
CA SER A 3 -13.40 -2.64 31.84
C SER A 3 -13.44 -1.95 30.49
N THR A 4 -12.30 -1.86 29.83
CA THR A 4 -12.21 -1.30 28.48
C THR A 4 -12.74 -2.32 27.48
N THR A 5 -13.79 -1.97 26.73
CA THR A 5 -14.41 -2.86 25.74
C THR A 5 -14.12 -2.42 24.32
N LEU A 6 -14.35 -3.31 23.34
CA LEU A 6 -14.18 -3.00 21.92
C LEU A 6 -15.14 -1.89 21.43
N PHE A 7 -16.24 -1.65 22.13
CA PHE A 7 -17.28 -0.70 21.73
C PHE A 7 -17.04 0.72 22.25
N GLU A 8 -16.06 0.92 23.13
CA GLU A 8 -15.75 2.25 23.66
C GLU A 8 -15.00 3.11 22.63
N PRO A 9 -15.23 4.43 22.60
CA PRO A 9 -14.45 5.35 21.80
C PRO A 9 -12.95 5.27 22.10
N TYR A 10 -12.13 5.66 21.12
CA TYR A 10 -10.67 5.66 21.24
C TYR A 10 -10.04 6.88 20.59
N THR A 11 -9.10 7.53 21.27
CA THR A 11 -8.33 8.64 20.71
C THR A 11 -7.09 8.10 20.02
N LEU A 12 -7.07 8.18 18.68
CA LEU A 12 -5.94 7.82 17.82
C LEU A 12 -5.32 9.10 17.25
N GLY A 13 -4.23 9.58 17.87
CA GLY A 13 -3.62 10.84 17.51
C GLY A 13 -4.62 12.00 17.65
N SER A 14 -4.90 12.71 16.55
CA SER A 14 -5.90 13.78 16.50
C SER A 14 -7.34 13.30 16.27
N LEU A 15 -7.56 12.02 16.02
CA LEU A 15 -8.87 11.46 15.70
C LEU A 15 -9.52 10.83 16.93
N THR A 16 -10.82 11.03 17.08
CA THR A 16 -11.66 10.24 17.98
C THR A 16 -12.44 9.22 17.17
N LEU A 17 -12.11 7.95 17.36
CA LEU A 17 -12.79 6.80 16.75
C LEU A 17 -14.03 6.44 17.57
N SER A 18 -15.10 6.03 16.90
CA SER A 18 -16.38 5.67 17.54
C SER A 18 -16.34 4.38 18.34
N ASN A 19 -15.39 3.49 18.03
CA ASN A 19 -15.12 2.21 18.68
C ASN A 19 -13.70 1.73 18.34
N ARG A 20 -13.31 0.55 18.83
CA ARG A 20 -11.96 -0.03 18.65
C ARG A 20 -11.90 -1.10 17.54
N PHE A 21 -12.95 -1.23 16.73
CA PHE A 21 -12.92 -2.11 15.57
C PHE A 21 -12.22 -1.43 14.41
N VAL A 22 -11.23 -2.12 13.83
CA VAL A 22 -10.52 -1.68 12.63
C VAL A 22 -10.86 -2.64 11.50
N MET A 23 -11.26 -2.12 10.35
CA MET A 23 -11.27 -2.91 9.13
C MET A 23 -9.83 -3.00 8.62
N ALA A 24 -9.30 -4.21 8.61
CA ALA A 24 -7.97 -4.49 8.07
C ALA A 24 -7.85 -4.09 6.59
N PRO A 25 -6.64 -3.77 6.12
CA PRO A 25 -6.34 -3.55 4.71
C PRO A 25 -6.55 -4.85 3.92
N LEU A 26 -7.39 -4.82 2.88
CA LEU A 26 -7.80 -6.02 2.14
C LEU A 26 -7.79 -5.76 0.64
N THR A 27 -6.73 -6.17 -0.06
CA THR A 27 -6.65 -6.10 -1.53
C THR A 27 -7.84 -6.77 -2.20
N ARG A 28 -8.54 -6.04 -3.09
CA ARG A 28 -9.76 -6.53 -3.74
C ARG A 28 -9.65 -6.67 -5.25
N ASN A 29 -8.60 -6.13 -5.89
CA ASN A 29 -8.36 -6.21 -7.34
C ASN A 29 -9.58 -5.75 -8.16
N ARG A 30 -10.11 -4.56 -7.85
CA ARG A 30 -11.36 -4.02 -8.40
C ARG A 30 -11.22 -2.55 -8.85
N ALA A 31 -10.00 -2.06 -9.04
CA ALA A 31 -9.78 -0.75 -9.63
C ALA A 31 -10.18 -0.78 -11.12
N GLY A 32 -10.65 0.35 -11.64
CA GLY A 32 -10.93 0.52 -13.06
C GLY A 32 -9.68 0.86 -13.87
N PRO A 33 -9.85 1.19 -15.16
CA PRO A 33 -8.76 1.63 -16.03
C PRO A 33 -7.91 2.74 -15.39
N GLY A 34 -6.58 2.66 -15.58
CA GLY A 34 -5.64 3.58 -14.94
C GLY A 34 -5.48 3.37 -13.43
N PHE A 35 -5.90 2.22 -12.91
CA PHE A 35 -5.83 1.86 -11.49
C PHE A 35 -6.62 2.82 -10.60
N VAL A 36 -7.70 3.38 -11.15
CA VAL A 36 -8.55 4.37 -10.48
C VAL A 36 -9.66 3.65 -9.69
N PRO A 37 -9.86 3.95 -8.40
CA PRO A 37 -11.03 3.46 -7.66
C PRO A 37 -12.33 3.93 -8.32
N GLY A 38 -13.23 2.99 -8.63
CA GLY A 38 -14.55 3.28 -9.20
C GLY A 38 -15.65 3.44 -8.16
N ASP A 39 -16.88 3.68 -8.60
CA ASP A 39 -18.03 3.90 -7.71
C ASP A 39 -18.34 2.68 -6.81
N LEU A 40 -18.01 1.46 -7.26
CA LEU A 40 -18.10 0.24 -6.45
C LEU A 40 -17.20 0.30 -5.20
N ALA A 41 -16.00 0.90 -5.31
CA ALA A 41 -15.10 1.06 -4.17
C ALA A 41 -15.71 2.03 -3.14
N ALA A 42 -16.28 3.15 -3.59
CA ALA A 42 -16.96 4.11 -2.72
C ALA A 42 -18.15 3.48 -1.99
N GLN A 43 -18.97 2.69 -2.71
CA GLN A 43 -20.05 1.92 -2.10
C GLN A 43 -19.52 0.91 -1.07
N TYR A 44 -18.47 0.16 -1.42
CA TYR A 44 -17.89 -0.90 -0.58
C TYR A 44 -17.35 -0.38 0.77
N TYR A 45 -16.55 0.69 0.75
CA TYR A 45 -16.03 1.30 1.98
C TYR A 45 -17.13 2.06 2.73
N GLY A 46 -18.01 2.77 2.02
CA GLY A 46 -19.15 3.45 2.61
C GLY A 46 -20.11 2.51 3.36
N GLN A 47 -20.25 1.25 2.94
CA GLN A 47 -21.02 0.24 3.70
C GLN A 47 -20.38 -0.11 5.05
N ARG A 48 -19.09 0.14 5.24
CA ARG A 48 -18.30 -0.30 6.41
C ARG A 48 -17.89 0.84 7.34
N ALA A 49 -18.34 2.06 7.07
CA ALA A 49 -18.03 3.27 7.84
C ALA A 49 -18.44 3.23 9.33
N SER A 50 -19.12 2.18 9.80
CA SER A 50 -19.39 1.94 11.22
C SER A 50 -18.17 1.41 12.00
N ALA A 51 -17.14 0.90 11.34
CA ALA A 51 -15.86 0.59 11.99
C ALA A 51 -15.25 1.87 12.57
N GLY A 52 -14.57 1.76 13.70
CA GLY A 52 -13.87 2.89 14.32
C GLY A 52 -12.83 3.48 13.37
N LEU A 53 -12.11 2.61 12.65
CA LEU A 53 -11.20 3.00 11.57
C LEU A 53 -11.29 1.99 10.41
N LEU A 54 -11.31 2.51 9.19
CA LEU A 54 -11.05 1.74 7.98
C LEU A 54 -9.59 1.93 7.58
N ILE A 55 -8.92 0.85 7.15
CA ILE A 55 -7.67 0.93 6.41
C ILE A 55 -7.99 0.44 5.00
N SER A 56 -7.67 1.26 4.00
CA SER A 56 -7.92 0.89 2.60
C SER A 56 -7.15 -0.37 2.21
N GLU A 57 -7.50 -0.95 1.08
CA GLU A 57 -6.63 -1.88 0.41
C GLU A 57 -5.25 -1.27 0.09
N ALA A 58 -4.25 -2.15 0.00
CA ALA A 58 -2.89 -1.77 -0.34
C ALA A 58 -2.88 -1.03 -1.69
N THR A 59 -2.35 0.19 -1.69
CA THR A 59 -2.47 1.13 -2.82
C THR A 59 -1.09 1.55 -3.28
N GLN A 60 -0.74 1.20 -4.52
CA GLN A 60 0.63 1.40 -5.00
C GLN A 60 1.00 2.89 -5.13
N ILE A 61 2.17 3.26 -4.61
CA ILE A 61 2.71 4.63 -4.62
C ILE A 61 3.26 5.07 -5.97
N SER A 62 3.51 4.12 -6.88
CA SER A 62 4.01 4.31 -8.24
C SER A 62 3.61 3.10 -9.08
N GLN A 63 3.76 3.17 -10.41
CA GLN A 63 3.53 1.99 -11.27
C GLN A 63 4.56 0.89 -10.99
N GLN A 64 5.83 1.25 -10.72
CA GLN A 64 6.88 0.31 -10.30
C GLN A 64 6.47 -0.49 -9.04
N GLY A 65 5.72 0.15 -8.15
CA GLY A 65 5.19 -0.46 -6.93
C GLY A 65 3.99 -1.41 -7.13
N GLN A 66 3.49 -1.61 -8.34
CA GLN A 66 2.37 -2.51 -8.61
C GLN A 66 2.80 -3.97 -8.67
N GLY A 67 2.06 -4.83 -7.96
CA GLY A 67 2.32 -6.27 -7.95
C GLY A 67 1.22 -7.13 -8.51
N TYR A 68 -0.02 -6.63 -8.56
CA TYR A 68 -1.19 -7.41 -8.95
C TYR A 68 -2.08 -6.61 -9.89
N GLN A 69 -2.81 -7.30 -10.76
CA GLN A 69 -3.78 -6.69 -11.66
C GLN A 69 -4.89 -5.97 -10.89
N ASP A 70 -5.36 -4.83 -11.41
CA ASP A 70 -6.53 -4.09 -10.92
C ASP A 70 -6.48 -3.66 -9.44
N THR A 71 -5.29 -3.51 -8.85
CA THR A 71 -5.11 -2.83 -7.56
C THR A 71 -5.05 -1.32 -7.77
N PRO A 72 -5.60 -0.50 -6.85
CA PRO A 72 -5.63 0.95 -7.01
C PRO A 72 -4.26 1.60 -6.79
N GLY A 73 -3.99 2.71 -7.48
CA GLY A 73 -2.81 3.56 -7.25
C GLY A 73 -3.11 4.86 -6.51
N ILE A 74 -2.06 5.61 -6.14
CA ILE A 74 -2.16 6.98 -5.59
C ILE A 74 -1.05 7.91 -6.10
N TYR A 75 -0.74 7.84 -7.39
CA TYR A 75 0.32 8.60 -8.05
C TYR A 75 -0.15 9.45 -9.24
N SER A 76 -1.42 9.35 -9.63
CA SER A 76 -2.01 10.18 -10.69
C SER A 76 -3.20 10.99 -10.20
N GLN A 77 -3.52 12.08 -10.90
CA GLN A 77 -4.67 12.93 -10.57
C GLN A 77 -6.00 12.19 -10.70
N ALA A 78 -6.13 11.28 -11.67
CA ALA A 78 -7.33 10.48 -11.83
C ALA A 78 -7.54 9.55 -10.62
N GLN A 79 -6.46 8.95 -10.09
CA GLN A 79 -6.50 8.12 -8.88
C GLN A 79 -6.90 8.93 -7.65
N ILE A 80 -6.35 10.15 -7.48
CA ILE A 80 -6.73 11.06 -6.40
C ILE A 80 -8.23 11.39 -6.47
N GLY A 81 -8.75 11.70 -7.66
CA GLY A 81 -10.18 11.96 -7.88
C GLY A 81 -11.06 10.75 -7.58
N GLY A 82 -10.62 9.54 -7.95
CA GLY A 82 -11.32 8.29 -7.61
C GLY A 82 -11.35 8.02 -6.12
N TRP A 83 -10.20 8.18 -5.44
CA TRP A 83 -10.10 8.03 -3.99
C TRP A 83 -10.91 9.07 -3.22
N ARG A 84 -11.01 10.31 -3.72
CA ARG A 84 -11.85 11.33 -3.10
C ARG A 84 -13.32 10.94 -3.01
N LYS A 85 -13.86 10.29 -4.04
CA LYS A 85 -15.23 9.72 -3.97
C LYS A 85 -15.37 8.69 -2.84
N VAL A 86 -14.31 7.91 -2.58
CA VAL A 86 -14.31 6.90 -1.51
C VAL A 86 -14.28 7.57 -0.13
N THR A 87 -13.38 8.54 0.09
CA THR A 87 -13.28 9.26 1.36
C THR A 87 -14.57 10.03 1.64
N ASP A 88 -15.14 10.71 0.64
CA ASP A 88 -16.41 11.43 0.75
C ASP A 88 -17.55 10.49 1.16
N ALA A 89 -17.63 9.29 0.57
CA ALA A 89 -18.67 8.30 0.90
C ALA A 89 -18.53 7.73 2.32
N VAL A 90 -17.30 7.60 2.84
CA VAL A 90 -17.03 7.18 4.22
C VAL A 90 -17.36 8.30 5.20
N HIS A 91 -16.91 9.53 4.90
CA HIS A 91 -17.09 10.70 5.75
C HIS A 91 -18.55 11.16 5.83
N ALA A 92 -19.32 11.02 4.74
CA ALA A 92 -20.76 11.29 4.74
C ALA A 92 -21.55 10.42 5.75
N LYS A 93 -20.96 9.32 6.22
CA LYS A 93 -21.52 8.43 7.25
C LYS A 93 -20.81 8.55 8.60
N GLY A 94 -19.94 9.55 8.76
CA GLY A 94 -19.17 9.79 9.98
C GLY A 94 -17.98 8.85 10.21
N GLY A 95 -17.62 8.01 9.25
CA GLY A 95 -16.50 7.08 9.37
C GLY A 95 -15.13 7.77 9.31
N ARG A 96 -14.07 6.99 9.57
CA ARG A 96 -12.66 7.39 9.40
C ARG A 96 -11.93 6.37 8.54
N ILE A 97 -11.06 6.83 7.65
CA ILE A 97 -10.31 5.96 6.74
C ILE A 97 -8.87 6.43 6.54
N PHE A 98 -7.95 5.48 6.64
CA PHE A 98 -6.54 5.65 6.25
C PHE A 98 -6.28 4.99 4.89
N LEU A 99 -5.36 5.56 4.12
CA LEU A 99 -4.84 4.91 2.92
C LEU A 99 -3.60 4.07 3.25
N GLN A 100 -3.59 2.80 2.86
CA GLN A 100 -2.40 1.97 3.01
C GLN A 100 -1.43 2.18 1.81
N LEU A 101 -0.30 2.82 2.06
CA LEU A 101 0.74 3.09 1.07
C LEU A 101 1.58 1.85 0.82
N TRP A 102 1.76 1.52 -0.46
CA TRP A 102 2.31 0.22 -0.85
C TRP A 102 3.34 0.31 -1.98
N HIS A 103 4.37 -0.52 -1.87
CA HIS A 103 5.27 -0.85 -2.96
C HIS A 103 5.62 -2.33 -2.85
N VAL A 104 5.28 -3.14 -3.86
CA VAL A 104 5.40 -4.61 -3.77
C VAL A 104 6.83 -5.13 -3.81
N GLY A 105 7.75 -4.37 -4.42
CA GLY A 105 9.12 -4.82 -4.64
C GLY A 105 9.15 -6.06 -5.55
N ARG A 106 9.85 -7.12 -5.13
CA ARG A 106 9.97 -8.35 -5.95
C ARG A 106 8.69 -9.18 -6.10
N VAL A 107 7.60 -8.82 -5.43
CA VAL A 107 6.31 -9.52 -5.56
C VAL A 107 5.52 -8.92 -6.74
N SER A 108 6.06 -9.05 -7.94
CA SER A 108 5.48 -8.50 -9.18
C SER A 108 5.90 -9.33 -10.40
N HIS A 109 5.44 -8.91 -11.58
CA HIS A 109 5.73 -9.55 -12.87
C HIS A 109 6.03 -8.48 -13.93
N VAL A 110 6.88 -8.79 -14.90
CA VAL A 110 7.23 -7.85 -16.00
C VAL A 110 6.02 -7.30 -16.74
N ASP A 111 4.94 -8.08 -16.86
CA ASP A 111 3.69 -7.67 -17.52
C ASP A 111 2.95 -6.53 -16.81
N LEU A 112 3.28 -6.28 -15.53
CA LEU A 112 2.71 -5.18 -14.74
C LEU A 112 3.60 -3.94 -14.75
N GLN A 113 4.85 -4.09 -15.19
CA GLN A 113 5.85 -3.03 -15.15
C GLN A 113 5.82 -2.22 -16.44
N GLU A 114 6.17 -0.94 -16.32
CA GLU A 114 6.28 -0.06 -17.47
C GLU A 114 7.34 -0.61 -18.44
N ASN A 115 7.01 -0.67 -19.73
CA ASN A 115 7.87 -1.20 -20.79
C ASN A 115 8.42 -2.62 -20.55
N GLY A 116 7.75 -3.44 -19.72
CA GLY A 116 8.21 -4.79 -19.40
C GLY A 116 9.47 -4.84 -18.53
N ALA A 117 9.75 -3.76 -17.78
CA ALA A 117 10.91 -3.71 -16.90
C ALA A 117 10.86 -4.81 -15.81
N ALA A 118 12.02 -5.19 -15.29
CA ALA A 118 12.09 -6.08 -14.14
C ALA A 118 11.52 -5.38 -12.88
N PRO A 119 10.76 -6.09 -12.02
CA PRO A 119 10.44 -5.58 -10.68
C PRO A 119 11.70 -5.21 -9.91
N VAL A 120 11.61 -4.28 -8.96
CA VAL A 120 12.76 -3.86 -8.15
C VAL A 120 12.76 -4.50 -6.76
N ALA A 121 13.94 -4.63 -6.15
CA ALA A 121 14.12 -5.24 -4.85
C ALA A 121 15.39 -4.73 -4.15
N PRO A 122 15.57 -4.97 -2.84
CA PRO A 122 16.87 -4.75 -2.19
C PRO A 122 17.99 -5.60 -2.81
N SER A 123 17.68 -6.79 -3.33
CA SER A 123 18.66 -7.71 -3.92
C SER A 123 18.03 -8.50 -5.07
N ALA A 124 18.84 -8.93 -6.04
CA ALA A 124 18.42 -9.74 -7.19
C ALA A 124 18.14 -11.19 -6.77
N ILE A 125 17.13 -11.38 -5.92
CA ILE A 125 16.67 -12.67 -5.42
C ILE A 125 15.19 -12.76 -5.69
N ARG A 126 14.77 -13.64 -6.60
CA ARG A 126 13.35 -13.92 -6.87
C ARG A 126 12.62 -14.44 -5.64
N ALA A 127 11.40 -13.96 -5.42
CA ALA A 127 10.54 -14.51 -4.38
C ALA A 127 9.96 -15.85 -4.82
N ALA A 128 9.92 -16.83 -3.91
CA ALA A 128 9.24 -18.11 -4.14
C ALA A 128 7.72 -17.96 -3.92
N THR A 129 7.05 -17.18 -4.77
CA THR A 129 5.61 -16.91 -4.66
C THR A 129 5.00 -16.63 -6.05
N LYS A 130 3.68 -16.50 -6.08
CA LYS A 130 2.89 -16.15 -7.27
C LYS A 130 2.28 -14.76 -7.14
N THR A 131 2.05 -14.14 -8.29
CA THR A 131 1.25 -12.92 -8.40
C THR A 131 0.11 -13.08 -9.39
N PHE A 132 -0.91 -12.22 -9.29
CA PHE A 132 -2.10 -12.23 -10.13
C PHE A 132 -1.97 -11.23 -11.28
N VAL A 133 -1.86 -11.73 -12.51
CA VAL A 133 -1.81 -10.95 -13.75
C VAL A 133 -2.34 -11.79 -14.92
N GLY A 134 -2.89 -11.14 -15.94
CA GLY A 134 -3.49 -11.87 -17.08
C GLY A 134 -4.67 -12.74 -16.67
N ASN A 135 -5.42 -12.32 -15.64
CA ASN A 135 -6.52 -13.07 -15.01
C ASN A 135 -6.13 -14.44 -14.42
N GLY A 136 -4.86 -14.64 -14.04
CA GLY A 136 -4.39 -15.86 -13.40
C GLY A 136 -3.23 -15.65 -12.44
N PHE A 137 -2.93 -16.67 -11.62
CA PHE A 137 -1.72 -16.68 -10.79
C PHE A 137 -0.53 -17.23 -11.58
N VAL A 138 0.50 -16.42 -11.74
CA VAL A 138 1.78 -16.79 -12.37
C VAL A 138 2.92 -16.61 -11.37
N ASP A 139 4.04 -17.27 -11.60
CA ASP A 139 5.22 -17.02 -10.76
C ASP A 139 5.72 -15.59 -10.97
N VAL A 140 6.24 -14.96 -9.91
CA VAL A 140 6.84 -13.62 -10.01
C VAL A 140 8.06 -13.63 -10.92
N SER A 141 8.44 -12.49 -11.50
CA SER A 141 9.65 -12.36 -12.33
C SER A 141 10.92 -12.22 -11.48
N GLU A 142 12.10 -12.43 -12.10
CA GLU A 142 13.38 -12.06 -11.49
C GLU A 142 13.44 -10.55 -11.25
N PRO A 143 13.76 -10.07 -10.03
CA PRO A 143 13.87 -8.66 -9.76
C PRO A 143 15.26 -8.12 -10.08
N ARG A 144 15.35 -6.81 -10.33
CA ARG A 144 16.60 -6.05 -10.32
C ARG A 144 16.87 -5.51 -8.92
N ALA A 145 18.12 -5.59 -8.47
CA ALA A 145 18.54 -4.90 -7.25
C ALA A 145 18.53 -3.38 -7.49
N LEU A 146 17.95 -2.62 -6.55
CA LEU A 146 18.02 -1.16 -6.57
C LEU A 146 19.47 -0.71 -6.38
N GLU A 147 19.92 0.24 -7.19
CA GLU A 147 21.17 0.95 -6.95
C GLU A 147 21.01 1.93 -5.78
N LEU A 148 22.13 2.29 -5.14
CA LEU A 148 22.12 3.12 -3.93
C LEU A 148 21.48 4.50 -4.19
N ASP A 149 21.69 5.08 -5.36
CA ASP A 149 21.17 6.39 -5.77
C ASP A 149 19.67 6.37 -6.12
N GLU A 150 19.08 5.19 -6.38
CA GLU A 150 17.64 5.04 -6.63
C GLU A 150 16.79 5.13 -5.36
N LEU A 151 17.36 4.86 -4.18
CA LEU A 151 16.61 4.75 -2.91
C LEU A 151 15.96 6.07 -2.49
N ALA A 152 16.61 7.21 -2.78
CA ALA A 152 16.02 8.52 -2.56
C ALA A 152 14.75 8.73 -3.40
N GLY A 153 14.69 8.13 -4.60
CA GLY A 153 13.51 8.11 -5.45
C GLY A 153 12.35 7.36 -4.80
N ILE A 154 12.60 6.17 -4.26
CA ILE A 154 11.59 5.37 -3.53
C ILE A 154 11.00 6.16 -2.35
N VAL A 155 11.86 6.82 -1.55
CA VAL A 155 11.40 7.66 -0.43
C VAL A 155 10.56 8.84 -0.95
N SER A 156 10.95 9.45 -2.07
CA SER A 156 10.19 10.53 -2.69
C SER A 156 8.81 10.06 -3.18
N ASP A 157 8.70 8.84 -3.72
CA ASP A 157 7.43 8.25 -4.13
C ASP A 157 6.50 8.05 -2.93
N PHE A 158 6.99 7.52 -1.81
CA PHE A 158 6.19 7.39 -0.57
C PHE A 158 5.74 8.77 -0.06
N ARG A 159 6.64 9.76 -0.07
CA ARG A 159 6.32 11.15 0.32
C ARG A 159 5.23 11.74 -0.58
N GLN A 160 5.35 11.57 -1.90
CA GLN A 160 4.37 12.10 -2.84
C GLN A 160 3.02 11.37 -2.70
N ALA A 161 3.03 10.06 -2.51
CA ALA A 161 1.83 9.26 -2.27
C ALA A 161 1.10 9.69 -0.99
N ALA A 162 1.84 9.99 0.10
CA ALA A 162 1.26 10.55 1.31
C ALA A 162 0.61 11.92 1.07
N ALA A 163 1.26 12.81 0.32
CA ALA A 163 0.69 14.10 -0.07
C ALA A 163 -0.57 13.94 -0.94
N ASN A 164 -0.56 12.97 -1.86
CA ASN A 164 -1.70 12.63 -2.71
C ASN A 164 -2.86 12.02 -1.90
N ALA A 165 -2.58 11.24 -0.86
CA ALA A 165 -3.60 10.73 0.06
C ALA A 165 -4.28 11.86 0.84
N ILE A 166 -3.51 12.85 1.31
CA ILE A 166 -4.06 14.09 1.90
C ILE A 166 -4.93 14.82 0.87
N ALA A 167 -4.44 14.97 -0.37
CA ALA A 167 -5.20 15.57 -1.45
C ALA A 167 -6.45 14.76 -1.85
N ALA A 168 -6.49 13.44 -1.63
CA ALA A 168 -7.69 12.64 -1.82
C ALA A 168 -8.71 12.84 -0.69
N GLY A 169 -8.26 13.22 0.51
CA GLY A 169 -9.13 13.47 1.67
C GLY A 169 -9.09 12.36 2.71
N PHE A 170 -8.03 11.56 2.78
CA PHE A 170 -7.88 10.55 3.84
C PHE A 170 -7.59 11.20 5.20
N ASP A 171 -7.99 10.52 6.27
CA ASP A 171 -7.74 10.95 7.65
C ASP A 171 -6.29 10.66 8.11
N GLY A 172 -5.56 9.86 7.33
CA GLY A 172 -4.18 9.47 7.59
C GLY A 172 -3.71 8.40 6.60
N VAL A 173 -2.50 7.88 6.84
CA VAL A 173 -1.89 6.84 6.02
C VAL A 173 -1.32 5.73 6.91
N GLU A 174 -1.33 4.51 6.39
CA GLU A 174 -0.57 3.38 6.93
C GLU A 174 0.57 3.05 5.97
N ILE A 175 1.80 2.90 6.49
CA ILE A 175 2.96 2.47 5.68
C ILE A 175 3.00 0.94 5.69
N HIS A 176 2.87 0.30 4.52
CA HIS A 176 2.88 -1.16 4.45
C HIS A 176 4.30 -1.74 4.53
N GLY A 177 4.80 -1.92 5.77
CA GLY A 177 6.08 -2.54 6.10
C GLY A 177 6.03 -4.04 6.39
N ALA A 178 5.14 -4.79 5.75
CA ALA A 178 4.82 -6.18 6.12
C ALA A 178 4.58 -7.09 4.90
N ASN A 179 4.23 -8.36 5.17
CA ASN A 179 3.77 -9.35 4.18
C ASN A 179 4.72 -9.63 3.00
N GLY A 180 6.01 -9.37 3.18
CA GLY A 180 7.04 -9.65 2.17
C GLY A 180 7.12 -8.64 1.04
N TYR A 181 6.54 -7.44 1.17
CA TYR A 181 6.64 -6.35 0.20
C TYR A 181 7.91 -5.50 0.40
N LEU A 182 8.13 -4.45 -0.40
CA LEU A 182 9.45 -3.82 -0.55
C LEU A 182 10.14 -3.50 0.78
N LEU A 183 9.45 -2.81 1.70
CA LEU A 183 10.03 -2.43 2.99
C LEU A 183 10.35 -3.65 3.88
N ASP A 184 9.48 -4.68 3.87
CA ASP A 184 9.72 -5.94 4.58
C ASP A 184 10.85 -6.77 3.92
N GLN A 185 11.04 -6.63 2.60
CA GLN A 185 12.18 -7.21 1.89
C GLN A 185 13.49 -6.54 2.33
N PHE A 186 13.51 -5.21 2.51
CA PHE A 186 14.68 -4.52 3.07
C PHE A 186 14.96 -4.96 4.51
N ALA A 187 13.92 -5.13 5.33
CA ALA A 187 14.07 -5.48 6.74
C ALA A 187 14.65 -6.90 6.99
N LYS A 188 14.41 -7.85 6.06
CA LYS A 188 14.74 -9.28 6.24
C LYS A 188 16.02 -9.68 5.51
N ASP A 189 16.95 -10.30 6.22
CA ASP A 189 18.24 -10.79 5.70
C ASP A 189 18.12 -11.90 4.63
N GLY A 190 17.05 -12.68 4.66
CA GLY A 190 16.74 -13.65 3.60
C GLY A 190 16.31 -13.02 2.25
N ALA A 191 16.02 -11.72 2.23
CA ALA A 191 15.64 -10.98 1.03
C ALA A 191 16.61 -9.83 0.70
N ASN A 192 17.35 -9.34 1.70
CA ASN A 192 18.30 -8.26 1.59
C ASN A 192 19.71 -8.73 1.94
N VAL A 193 20.53 -8.92 0.90
CA VAL A 193 21.96 -9.24 0.99
C VAL A 193 22.84 -8.09 0.53
N ARG A 194 22.34 -6.85 0.61
CA ARG A 194 23.11 -5.65 0.25
C ARG A 194 24.33 -5.49 1.16
N THR A 195 25.37 -4.87 0.61
CA THR A 195 26.63 -4.57 1.30
C THR A 195 26.82 -3.08 1.58
N ASP A 196 25.84 -2.25 1.22
CA ASP A 196 25.85 -0.80 1.42
C ASP A 196 25.13 -0.40 2.73
N ALA A 197 24.84 0.89 2.87
CA ALA A 197 24.18 1.47 4.05
C ALA A 197 22.74 0.97 4.29
N TYR A 198 22.18 0.17 3.38
CA TYR A 198 20.84 -0.41 3.45
C TYR A 198 20.84 -1.94 3.63
N GLY A 199 22.01 -2.56 3.86
CA GLY A 199 22.14 -3.99 4.15
C GLY A 199 23.12 -4.31 5.27
N GLY A 200 23.23 -5.61 5.59
CA GLY A 200 24.08 -6.09 6.68
C GLY A 200 23.41 -5.96 8.05
N SER A 201 23.72 -4.90 8.81
CA SER A 201 23.23 -4.73 10.19
C SER A 201 21.70 -4.55 10.26
N VAL A 202 21.10 -4.82 11.43
CA VAL A 202 19.66 -4.56 11.66
C VAL A 202 19.33 -3.08 11.43
N GLU A 203 20.20 -2.17 11.88
CA GLU A 203 20.04 -0.73 11.67
C GLU A 203 19.99 -0.38 10.18
N ASN A 204 20.92 -0.89 9.37
CA ASN A 204 20.95 -0.63 7.94
C ASN A 204 19.72 -1.21 7.22
N ARG A 205 19.27 -2.40 7.60
CA ARG A 205 18.05 -3.00 7.04
C ARG A 205 16.77 -2.28 7.42
N ALA A 206 16.80 -1.50 8.50
CA ALA A 206 15.67 -0.69 8.98
C ALA A 206 15.77 0.81 8.60
N ARG A 207 16.79 1.19 7.81
CA ARG A 207 17.07 2.57 7.41
C ARG A 207 16.06 3.14 6.42
#